data_AF-A0A528JHU7-F1
#
_entry.id   AF-A0A528JHU7-F1
#
_cell.length_a   1.000
_cell.length_b   1.000
_cell.length_c   1.000
_cell.angle_alpha   90.00
_cell.angle_beta   90.00
_cell.angle_gamma   90.00
#
_symmetry.space_group_name_H-M   'P 1'
#
loop_
_entity.id
_entity.type
_entity.pdbx_description
1 polymer ?
#
loop_
_entity_poly.entity_id
_entity_poly.type
_entity_poly.pdbx_seq_one_letter_code
_entity_poly.pdbx_strand_id
1 'polypeptide(L)'
;MTFDKNPFPPGDADRHALWEMLVRRDIDAFLGQDWSMVEDDFVASSFFGMHAHFLSDADAWRLQFPTLASYRDEWLRQARETAATAFAEPLREALFRITNMRDIDVDGDRAVLHKKFN
;
A
#
# COMPACT_ATOMS: atom_id res chain seq x y z
N MET A 1 -14.53 5.04 16.54
CA MET A 1 -13.96 5.95 15.52
C MET A 1 -13.84 5.15 14.24
N THR A 2 -14.23 5.71 13.10
CA THR A 2 -14.01 5.07 11.79
C THR A 2 -12.61 5.43 11.31
N PHE A 3 -11.69 4.46 11.33
CA PHE A 3 -10.30 4.65 10.89
C PHE A 3 -10.17 4.62 9.35
N ASP A 4 -11.22 4.18 8.66
CA ASP A 4 -11.28 4.03 7.21
C ASP A 4 -11.82 5.27 6.49
N LYS A 5 -11.84 6.43 7.15
CA LYS A 5 -12.26 7.69 6.52
C LYS A 5 -11.10 8.31 5.75
N ASN A 6 -11.32 8.58 4.46
CA ASN A 6 -10.37 9.32 3.63
C ASN A 6 -10.13 10.72 4.21
N PRO A 7 -8.87 11.11 4.48
CA PRO A 7 -8.55 12.43 5.03
C PRO A 7 -8.68 13.55 4.00
N PHE A 8 -8.72 13.22 2.69
CA PHE A 8 -8.87 14.19 1.62
C PHE A 8 -10.36 14.31 1.24
N PRO A 9 -10.92 15.53 1.22
CA PRO A 9 -12.31 15.72 0.80
C PRO A 9 -12.47 15.48 -0.72
N PRO A 10 -13.69 15.22 -1.23
CA PRO A 10 -13.92 15.02 -2.66
C PRO A 10 -13.50 16.19 -3.57
N GLY A 11 -13.40 17.42 -3.02
CA GLY A 11 -12.90 18.59 -3.75
C GLY A 11 -11.38 18.58 -3.99
N ASP A 12 -10.66 17.66 -3.35
CA ASP A 12 -9.24 17.40 -3.51
C ASP A 12 -9.05 16.09 -4.30
N ALA A 13 -9.49 16.14 -5.56
CA ALA A 13 -9.82 14.95 -6.35
C ALA A 13 -8.63 13.97 -6.48
N ASP A 14 -7.43 14.47 -6.79
CA ASP A 14 -6.26 13.62 -7.03
C ASP A 14 -5.83 12.90 -5.75
N ARG A 15 -5.64 13.63 -4.65
CA ARG A 15 -5.24 13.04 -3.36
C ARG A 15 -6.32 12.12 -2.80
N HIS A 16 -7.59 12.47 -3.02
CA HIS A 16 -8.72 11.62 -2.66
C HIS A 16 -8.67 10.29 -3.41
N ALA A 17 -8.56 10.31 -4.74
CA ALA A 17 -8.51 9.11 -5.58
C ALA A 17 -7.28 8.25 -5.27
N LEU A 18 -6.10 8.88 -5.13
CA LEU A 18 -4.86 8.18 -4.78
C LEU A 18 -4.96 7.49 -3.42
N TRP A 19 -5.62 8.11 -2.43
CA TRP A 19 -5.86 7.48 -1.12
C TRP A 19 -6.84 6.32 -1.22
N GLU A 20 -7.95 6.45 -1.95
CA GLU A 20 -8.90 5.35 -2.15
C GLU A 20 -8.22 4.14 -2.81
N MET A 21 -7.37 4.40 -3.81
CA MET A 21 -6.56 3.40 -4.50
C MET A 21 -5.54 2.72 -3.58
N LEU A 22 -4.63 3.50 -2.98
CA LEU A 22 -3.45 2.95 -2.30
C LEU A 22 -3.67 2.65 -0.82
N VAL A 23 -4.80 3.03 -0.23
CA VAL A 23 -5.16 2.71 1.15
C VAL A 23 -6.37 1.80 1.21
N ARG A 24 -7.56 2.26 0.79
CA ARG A 24 -8.79 1.46 0.96
C ARG A 24 -8.75 0.19 0.12
N ARG A 25 -8.58 0.32 -1.20
CA ARG A 25 -8.59 -0.82 -2.11
C ARG A 25 -7.42 -1.76 -1.84
N ASP A 26 -6.21 -1.25 -1.60
CA ASP A 26 -5.06 -2.08 -1.24
C ASP A 26 -5.27 -2.88 0.06
N ILE A 27 -5.82 -2.28 1.12
CA ILE A 27 -6.13 -2.99 2.37
C ILE A 27 -7.19 -4.07 2.13
N ASP A 28 -8.28 -3.72 1.44
CA ASP A 28 -9.37 -4.67 1.18
C ASP A 28 -8.91 -5.82 0.28
N ALA A 29 -8.07 -5.53 -0.73
CA ALA A 29 -7.43 -6.52 -1.60
C ALA A 29 -6.51 -7.46 -0.82
N PHE A 30 -5.64 -6.91 0.03
CA PHE A 30 -4.70 -7.70 0.84
C PHE A 30 -5.42 -8.64 1.80
N LEU A 31 -6.47 -8.14 2.48
CA LEU A 31 -7.30 -8.95 3.36
C LEU A 31 -8.12 -10.01 2.61
N GLY A 32 -8.57 -9.70 1.39
CA GLY A 32 -9.21 -10.64 0.49
C GLY A 32 -8.25 -11.65 -0.16
N GLN A 33 -6.94 -11.41 -0.05
CA GLN A 33 -5.89 -12.11 -0.81
C GLN A 33 -6.14 -12.04 -2.32
N ASP A 34 -6.73 -10.94 -2.79
CA ASP A 34 -7.20 -10.77 -4.17
C ASP A 34 -6.33 -9.74 -4.90
N TRP A 35 -5.32 -10.24 -5.61
CA TRP A 35 -4.43 -9.40 -6.41
C TRP A 35 -5.14 -8.69 -7.57
N SER A 36 -6.22 -9.26 -8.11
CA SER A 36 -6.91 -8.69 -9.28
C SER A 36 -7.52 -7.32 -8.99
N MET A 37 -7.76 -7.01 -7.72
CA MET A 37 -8.24 -5.69 -7.29
C MET A 37 -7.23 -4.56 -7.49
N VAL A 38 -5.92 -4.87 -7.51
CA VAL A 38 -4.84 -3.86 -7.53
C VAL A 38 -3.88 -4.03 -8.69
N GLU A 39 -4.02 -5.07 -9.52
CA GLU A 39 -3.04 -5.37 -10.56
C GLU A 39 -2.87 -4.25 -11.59
N ASP A 40 -3.96 -3.53 -11.88
CA ASP A 40 -3.99 -2.40 -12.82
C ASP A 40 -3.44 -1.09 -12.22
N ASP A 41 -3.09 -1.06 -10.93
CA ASP A 41 -2.49 0.11 -10.28
C ASP A 41 -0.98 0.23 -10.56
N PHE A 42 -0.40 -0.78 -11.20
CA PHE A 42 1.02 -0.88 -11.47
C PHE A 42 1.33 -0.75 -12.97
N VAL A 43 2.33 0.06 -13.30
CA VAL A 43 2.92 0.07 -14.64
C VAL A 43 4.01 -1.01 -14.69
N ALA A 44 3.64 -2.22 -15.13
CA ALA A 44 4.50 -3.40 -15.06
C ALA A 44 5.89 -3.22 -15.74
N SER A 45 5.96 -2.45 -16.82
CA SER A 45 7.19 -2.23 -17.60
C SER A 45 8.22 -1.35 -16.89
N SER A 46 7.80 -0.53 -15.91
CA SER A 46 8.67 0.38 -15.15
C SER A 46 8.71 0.07 -13.66
N PHE A 47 8.05 -1.01 -13.23
CA PHE A 47 7.99 -1.39 -11.82
C PHE A 47 9.34 -1.91 -11.31
N PHE A 48 9.72 -1.46 -10.12
CA PHE A 48 10.69 -2.12 -9.26
C PHE A 48 10.39 -1.82 -7.79
N GLY A 49 10.75 -2.74 -6.90
CA GLY A 49 10.58 -2.60 -5.45
C GLY A 49 11.91 -2.61 -4.71
N MET A 50 12.07 -1.67 -3.79
CA MET A 50 13.24 -1.57 -2.92
C MET A 50 12.90 -2.06 -1.51
N HIS A 51 13.85 -2.70 -0.85
CA HIS A 51 13.73 -3.12 0.54
C HIS A 51 14.70 -2.31 1.40
N ALA A 52 14.17 -1.69 2.46
CA ALA A 52 14.95 -0.86 3.38
C ALA A 52 15.70 -1.65 4.47
N HIS A 53 15.50 -2.97 4.55
CA HIS A 53 16.12 -3.86 5.54
C HIS A 53 15.88 -3.42 7.00
N PHE A 54 14.74 -2.78 7.26
CA PHE A 54 14.41 -2.19 8.56
C PHE A 54 15.41 -1.11 9.03
N LEU A 55 16.13 -0.49 8.09
CA LEU A 55 17.08 0.57 8.33
C LEU A 55 16.54 1.92 7.86
N SER A 56 16.82 2.98 8.60
CA SER A 56 16.51 4.35 8.22
C SER A 56 17.50 4.95 7.21
N ASP A 57 18.64 4.30 7.01
CA ASP A 57 19.67 4.71 6.06
C ASP A 57 19.32 4.29 4.64
N ALA A 58 19.09 5.27 3.76
CA ALA A 58 18.74 5.06 2.36
C ALA A 58 19.85 4.36 1.56
N ASP A 59 21.12 4.55 1.95
CA ASP A 59 22.26 3.91 1.27
C ASP A 59 22.29 2.39 1.50
N ALA A 60 21.57 1.91 2.53
CA ALA A 60 21.42 0.49 2.81
C ALA A 60 20.29 -0.18 2.01
N TRP A 61 19.45 0.59 1.30
CA TRP A 61 18.32 0.03 0.57
C TRP A 61 18.79 -0.78 -0.63
N ARG A 62 18.09 -1.88 -0.92
CA ARG A 62 18.46 -2.79 -2.03
C ARG A 62 17.26 -3.02 -2.95
N LEU A 63 17.55 -3.18 -4.23
CA LEU A 63 16.59 -3.70 -5.18
C LEU A 63 16.22 -5.13 -4.77
N GLN A 64 14.99 -5.33 -4.34
CA GLN A 64 14.49 -6.62 -3.86
C GLN A 64 13.52 -7.26 -4.85
N PHE A 65 12.68 -6.44 -5.49
CA PHE A 65 11.68 -6.89 -6.45
C PHE A 65 11.98 -6.27 -7.82
N PRO A 66 12.76 -6.94 -8.68
CA PRO A 66 13.12 -6.41 -9.99
C PRO A 66 11.94 -6.39 -10.98
N THR A 67 10.84 -7.09 -10.68
CA THR A 67 9.65 -7.16 -11.55
C THR A 67 8.36 -7.15 -10.74
N LEU A 68 7.26 -6.71 -11.36
CA LEU A 68 5.94 -6.74 -10.73
C LEU A 68 5.52 -8.17 -10.36
N ALA A 69 5.87 -9.17 -11.17
CA ALA A 69 5.59 -10.58 -10.88
C ALA A 69 6.26 -11.03 -9.57
N SER A 70 7.54 -10.68 -9.36
CA SER A 70 8.24 -11.02 -8.12
C SER A 70 7.64 -10.36 -6.88
N TYR A 71 7.13 -9.12 -7.02
CA TYR A 71 6.42 -8.43 -5.96
C TYR A 71 5.05 -9.05 -5.67
N ARG A 72 4.26 -9.33 -6.71
CA ARG A 72 2.95 -9.99 -6.60
C ARG A 72 3.04 -11.31 -5.85
N ASP A 73 3.99 -12.17 -6.23
CA ASP A 73 4.11 -13.51 -5.66
C ASP A 73 4.42 -13.43 -4.15
N GLU A 74 5.26 -12.47 -3.73
CA GLU A 74 5.55 -12.20 -2.33
C GLU A 74 4.36 -11.56 -1.59
N TRP A 75 3.69 -10.59 -2.20
CA TRP A 75 2.47 -9.97 -1.66
C TRP A 75 1.39 -11.02 -1.38
N LEU A 76 1.16 -11.95 -2.31
CA LEU A 76 0.21 -13.05 -2.15
C LEU A 76 0.64 -14.07 -1.08
N ARG A 77 1.95 -14.31 -0.93
CA ARG A 77 2.47 -15.16 0.15
C ARG A 77 2.18 -14.53 1.51
N GLN A 78 2.49 -13.24 1.68
CA GLN A 78 2.26 -12.49 2.90
C GLN A 78 0.77 -12.34 3.24
N ALA A 79 -0.09 -12.12 2.23
CA ALA A 79 -1.53 -12.06 2.41
C ALA A 79 -2.08 -13.38 2.98
N ARG A 80 -1.62 -14.52 2.45
CA ARG A 80 -2.00 -15.86 2.96
C ARG A 80 -1.51 -16.14 4.37
N GLU A 81 -0.26 -15.79 4.68
CA GLU A 81 0.29 -15.95 6.04
C GLU A 81 -0.45 -15.06 7.04
N THR A 82 -0.79 -13.84 6.63
CA THR A 82 -1.58 -12.92 7.42
C THR A 82 -2.99 -13.48 7.67
N ALA A 83 -3.66 -13.98 6.64
CA ALA A 83 -4.99 -14.59 6.77
C ALA A 83 -4.99 -15.84 7.68
N ALA A 84 -3.89 -16.58 7.74
CA ALA A 84 -3.70 -17.73 8.63
C ALA A 84 -3.35 -17.33 10.08
N THR A 85 -3.04 -16.06 10.34
CA THR A 85 -2.62 -15.58 11.66
C THR A 85 -3.82 -15.12 12.48
N ALA A 86 -3.94 -15.63 13.71
CA ALA A 86 -4.92 -15.15 14.67
C ALA A 86 -4.39 -13.88 15.36
N PHE A 87 -5.03 -12.73 15.09
CA PHE A 87 -4.69 -11.46 15.72
C PHE A 87 -5.51 -11.21 16.98
N ALA A 88 -4.98 -10.40 17.89
CA ALA A 88 -5.65 -10.03 19.14
C ALA A 88 -6.81 -9.04 18.95
N GLU A 89 -6.95 -8.44 17.77
CA GLU A 89 -7.97 -7.48 17.41
C GLU A 89 -8.41 -7.65 15.94
N PRO A 90 -9.53 -7.03 15.50
CA PRO A 90 -9.94 -7.05 14.11
C PRO A 90 -8.89 -6.44 13.18
N LEU A 91 -8.25 -7.26 12.36
CA LEU A 91 -7.13 -6.86 11.52
C LEU A 91 -7.46 -5.70 10.56
N ARG A 92 -8.67 -5.70 9.98
CA ARG A 92 -9.08 -4.60 9.07
C ARG A 92 -9.04 -3.25 9.76
N GLU A 93 -9.64 -3.14 10.95
CA GLU A 93 -9.62 -1.90 11.72
C GLU A 93 -8.21 -1.51 12.14
N ALA A 94 -7.39 -2.49 12.54
CA ALA A 94 -5.99 -2.26 12.89
C ALA A 94 -5.19 -1.69 11.71
N LEU A 95 -5.30 -2.28 10.52
CA LEU A 95 -4.62 -1.81 9.30
C LEU A 95 -5.00 -0.37 8.94
N PHE A 96 -6.29 -0.03 8.96
CA PHE A 96 -6.72 1.36 8.73
C PHE A 96 -6.20 2.31 9.82
N ARG A 97 -6.18 1.88 11.08
CA ARG A 97 -5.71 2.69 12.21
C ARG A 97 -4.22 3.01 12.13
N ILE A 98 -3.39 2.05 11.72
CA ILE A 98 -1.93 2.22 11.65
C ILE A 98 -1.46 2.83 10.33
N THR A 99 -2.26 2.73 9.26
CA THR A 99 -1.91 3.26 7.94
C THR A 99 -2.04 4.78 7.91
N ASN A 100 -0.93 5.45 7.58
CA ASN A 100 -0.89 6.90 7.34
C ASN A 100 -0.39 7.16 5.91
N MET A 101 -1.22 7.84 5.11
CA MET A 101 -0.84 8.34 3.80
C MET A 101 -1.39 9.76 3.64
N ARG A 102 -0.70 10.72 4.26
CA ARG A 102 -1.05 12.16 4.19
C ARG A 102 -0.09 12.95 3.31
N ASP A 103 1.15 12.50 3.19
CA ASP A 103 2.17 13.13 2.37
C ASP A 103 1.97 12.65 0.92
N ILE A 104 1.21 13.42 0.15
CA ILE A 104 0.98 13.20 -1.29
C ILE A 104 1.34 14.52 -1.99
N ASP A 105 2.42 14.47 -2.76
CA ASP A 105 2.89 15.56 -3.62
C ASP A 105 2.42 15.30 -5.04
N VAL A 106 1.67 16.23 -5.65
CA VAL A 106 1.08 16.09 -6.99
C VAL A 106 1.53 17.27 -7.83
N ASP A 107 2.10 16.99 -9.00
CA ASP A 107 2.47 17.98 -10.01
C ASP A 107 2.11 17.46 -11.40
N GLY A 108 1.09 18.09 -12.01
CA GLY A 108 0.57 17.68 -13.30
C GLY A 108 0.06 16.23 -13.31
N ASP A 109 0.70 15.37 -14.09
CA ASP A 109 0.36 13.96 -14.28
C ASP A 109 1.17 13.01 -13.37
N ARG A 110 1.90 13.54 -12.40
CA ARG A 110 2.79 12.77 -11.53
C ARG A 110 2.49 13.02 -10.06
N ALA A 111 2.71 11.98 -9.26
CA ALA A 111 2.62 12.09 -7.82
C ALA A 111 3.69 11.25 -7.12
N VAL A 112 4.13 11.73 -5.97
CA VAL A 112 4.93 10.97 -4.99
C VAL A 112 4.12 10.85 -3.71
N LEU A 113 4.05 9.63 -3.17
CA LEU A 113 3.19 9.31 -2.04
C LEU A 113 4.00 8.59 -0.97
N HIS A 114 3.82 8.97 0.29
CA HIS A 114 4.41 8.25 1.42
C HIS A 114 3.33 7.53 2.22
N LYS A 115 3.14 6.23 1.95
CA LYS A 115 2.34 5.33 2.77
C LYS A 115 3.21 4.73 3.88
N LYS A 116 2.78 4.90 5.13
CA LYS A 116 3.50 4.49 6.34
C LYS A 116 2.58 3.68 7.25
N PHE A 117 3.14 2.80 8.07
CA PHE A 117 2.45 2.09 9.14
C PHE A 117 3.08 2.50 10.48
N ASN A 118 2.29 2.96 11.46
CA ASN A 118 2.76 3.43 12.79
C ASN A 118 2.08 2.72 13.95
#